data_AF-A0A0R3TE10-F1
#
_entry.id   AF-A0A0R3TE10-F1
#
_cell.length_a   1.000
_cell.length_b   1.000
_cell.length_c   1.000
_cell.angle_alpha   90.00
_cell.angle_beta   90.00
_cell.angle_gamma   90.00
#
_symmetry.space_group_name_H-M   'P 1'
#
loop_
_entity.id
_entity.type
_entity.pdbx_description
1 polymer ?
#
loop_
_entity_poly.entity_id
_entity_poly.type
_entity_poly.pdbx_seq_one_letter_code
_entity_poly.pdbx_strand_id
1 'polypeptide(L)'
;MKISVGQKRTLEILIEVFKKAMTDINLDGQWFVDGGTLLGSIRHHDFIPWDDDADFKLNVKYRPVVQAALKKLAPKFLTIKWGGHDKLYFAPFNASTIVTPNSIGSQAIGRYPWAWPFIDIFYYEEYQPNFGRNYRDPSRKYPLSDIFPLTYRPFGKQWLPSPKRPVSFLKSCYGTKETGCRSHHWSHAMESGKMIVVENCRKLMRKFPFVQRCRVPKRESRGRSSGLCDEYLLNGHGHVIHKIRLPLDADECASSFYTVRHESFKCPRY
;
A
#
# COMPACT_ATOMS: atom_id res chain seq x y z
N MET A 1 -1.48 12.29 -8.78
CA MET A 1 -2.30 12.41 -10.01
C MET A 1 -3.50 11.49 -9.80
N LYS A 2 -4.70 11.75 -10.35
CA LYS A 2 -5.78 10.75 -10.23
C LYS A 2 -5.70 9.80 -11.41
N ILE A 3 -5.53 8.51 -11.16
CA ILE A 3 -5.54 7.48 -12.20
C ILE A 3 -6.96 7.27 -12.77
N SER A 4 -7.04 6.88 -14.05
CA SER A 4 -8.28 6.55 -14.75
C SER A 4 -8.87 5.22 -14.25
N VAL A 5 -10.10 4.91 -14.65
CA VAL A 5 -10.77 3.64 -14.32
C VAL A 5 -9.98 2.45 -14.88
N GLY A 6 -9.54 2.55 -16.14
CA GLY A 6 -8.72 1.55 -16.80
C GLY A 6 -7.35 1.37 -16.13
N GLN A 7 -6.71 2.47 -15.71
CA GLN A 7 -5.44 2.42 -14.99
C GLN A 7 -5.58 1.78 -13.60
N LYS A 8 -6.62 2.14 -12.83
CA LYS A 8 -6.93 1.46 -11.57
C LYS A 8 -7.16 -0.04 -11.79
N ARG A 9 -7.95 -0.40 -12.81
CA ARG A 9 -8.20 -1.81 -13.12
C ARG A 9 -6.93 -2.55 -13.55
N THR A 10 -6.01 -1.86 -14.23
CA THR A 10 -4.69 -2.38 -14.58
C THR A 10 -3.88 -2.75 -13.32
N LEU A 11 -3.79 -1.83 -12.35
CA LEU A 11 -3.13 -2.10 -11.07
C LEU A 11 -3.79 -3.27 -10.32
N GLU A 12 -5.13 -3.30 -10.22
CA GLU A 12 -5.84 -4.41 -9.58
C GLU A 12 -5.46 -5.78 -10.19
N ILE A 13 -5.37 -5.87 -11.52
CA ILE A 13 -4.98 -7.11 -12.21
C ILE A 13 -3.50 -7.44 -11.93
N LEU A 14 -2.60 -6.45 -11.95
CA LEU A 14 -1.19 -6.69 -11.64
C LEU A 14 -1.01 -7.21 -10.20
N ILE A 15 -1.79 -6.71 -9.25
CA ILE A 15 -1.82 -7.21 -7.88
C ILE A 15 -2.30 -8.67 -7.83
N GLU A 16 -3.38 -9.02 -8.54
CA GLU A 16 -3.89 -10.40 -8.62
C GLU A 16 -2.85 -11.35 -9.22
N VAL A 17 -2.17 -10.92 -10.27
CA VAL A 17 -1.11 -11.68 -10.95
C VAL A 17 0.09 -11.88 -10.03
N PHE A 18 0.54 -10.82 -9.34
CA PHE A 18 1.64 -10.89 -8.39
C PHE A 18 1.32 -11.84 -7.24
N LYS A 19 0.13 -11.71 -6.64
CA LYS A 19 -0.37 -12.62 -5.59
C LYS A 19 -0.30 -14.07 -6.02
N LYS A 20 -0.88 -14.39 -7.18
CA LYS A 20 -0.86 -15.75 -7.72
C LYS A 20 0.58 -16.24 -7.93
N ALA A 21 1.44 -15.41 -8.50
CA ALA A 21 2.84 -15.77 -8.73
C ALA A 21 3.58 -16.07 -7.42
N MET A 22 3.29 -15.37 -6.32
CA MET A 22 3.88 -15.62 -5.01
C MET A 22 3.36 -16.93 -4.39
N THR A 23 2.07 -17.21 -4.51
CA THR A 23 1.46 -18.47 -4.06
C THR A 23 2.05 -19.67 -4.83
N ASP A 24 2.21 -19.56 -6.15
CA ASP A 24 2.75 -20.63 -7.00
C ASP A 24 4.21 -21.04 -6.62
N ILE A 25 4.94 -20.16 -5.93
CA ILE A 25 6.31 -20.41 -5.44
C ILE A 25 6.40 -20.51 -3.91
N ASN A 26 5.27 -20.73 -3.23
CA ASN A 26 5.19 -20.93 -1.77
C ASN A 26 5.74 -19.76 -0.94
N LEU A 27 5.51 -18.53 -1.38
CA LEU A 27 5.90 -17.31 -0.65
C LEU A 27 4.73 -16.61 0.05
N ASP A 28 3.59 -17.29 0.22
CA ASP A 28 2.53 -16.79 1.09
C ASP A 28 3.09 -16.52 2.50
N GLY A 29 2.76 -15.34 3.04
CA GLY A 29 3.31 -14.89 4.33
C GLY A 29 4.73 -14.29 4.27
N GLN A 30 5.38 -14.25 3.10
CA GLN A 30 6.74 -13.71 2.94
C GLN A 30 6.80 -12.34 2.24
N TRP A 31 5.68 -11.86 1.72
CA TRP A 31 5.54 -10.56 1.07
C TRP A 31 4.37 -9.78 1.69
N PHE A 32 4.45 -8.46 1.68
CA PHE A 32 3.44 -7.57 2.24
C PHE A 32 3.36 -6.25 1.48
N VAL A 33 2.26 -5.52 1.63
CA VAL A 33 2.10 -4.17 1.08
C VAL A 33 3.04 -3.18 1.78
N ASP A 34 3.64 -2.27 1.01
CA ASP A 34 4.61 -1.29 1.48
C ASP A 34 4.14 0.14 1.14
N GLY A 35 4.90 1.15 1.59
CA GLY A 35 4.82 2.51 1.03
C GLY A 35 3.41 3.11 0.94
N GLY A 36 3.09 3.63 -0.25
CA GLY A 36 1.81 4.28 -0.56
C GLY A 36 0.63 3.31 -0.50
N THR A 37 0.87 2.05 -0.86
CA THR A 37 -0.14 0.98 -0.82
C THR A 37 -0.58 0.64 0.60
N LEU A 38 0.37 0.43 1.51
CA LEU A 38 0.07 0.22 2.93
C LEU A 38 -0.61 1.46 3.54
N LEU A 39 -0.13 2.65 3.19
CA LEU A 39 -0.71 3.90 3.65
C LEU A 39 -2.16 4.07 3.16
N GLY A 40 -2.45 3.73 1.91
CA GLY A 40 -3.79 3.70 1.35
C GLY A 40 -4.71 2.72 2.08
N SER A 41 -4.23 1.51 2.35
CA SER A 41 -4.97 0.52 3.15
C SER A 41 -5.35 1.05 4.54
N ILE A 42 -4.47 1.80 5.21
CA ILE A 42 -4.77 2.39 6.54
C ILE A 42 -5.69 3.60 6.44
N ARG A 43 -5.50 4.44 5.43
CA ARG A 43 -6.13 5.77 5.35
C ARG A 43 -7.48 5.74 4.65
N HIS A 44 -7.65 4.88 3.67
CA HIS A 44 -8.77 4.88 2.73
C HIS A 44 -9.42 3.50 2.54
N HIS A 45 -8.82 2.43 3.08
CA HIS A 45 -9.13 1.04 2.72
C HIS A 45 -9.04 0.76 1.21
N ASP A 46 -8.27 1.56 0.47
CA ASP A 46 -8.11 1.53 -1.00
C ASP A 46 -6.83 2.30 -1.36
N PHE A 47 -6.52 2.45 -2.65
CA PHE A 47 -5.48 3.36 -3.12
C PHE A 47 -5.66 4.77 -2.53
N ILE A 48 -4.53 5.46 -2.28
CA ILE A 48 -4.59 6.89 -1.99
C ILE A 48 -5.12 7.60 -3.25
N PRO A 49 -6.09 8.54 -3.15
CA PRO A 49 -6.75 9.11 -4.33
C PRO A 49 -5.85 9.86 -5.33
N TRP A 50 -4.62 10.15 -4.94
CA TRP A 50 -3.62 10.85 -5.75
C TRP A 50 -2.34 10.05 -5.99
N ASP A 51 -2.33 8.78 -5.62
CA ASP A 51 -1.27 7.81 -5.84
C ASP A 51 -1.49 7.07 -7.17
N ASP A 52 -0.42 6.60 -7.80
CA ASP A 52 -0.42 6.14 -9.19
C ASP A 52 0.27 4.78 -9.45
N ASP A 53 0.71 4.08 -8.41
CA ASP A 53 1.26 2.72 -8.49
C ASP A 53 0.83 1.85 -7.29
N ALA A 54 1.47 0.68 -7.14
CA ALA A 54 1.32 -0.14 -5.94
C ALA A 54 2.66 -0.76 -5.51
N ASP A 55 2.92 -0.78 -4.21
CA ASP A 55 4.18 -1.16 -3.60
C ASP A 55 4.05 -2.47 -2.81
N PHE A 56 4.93 -3.42 -3.08
CA PHE A 56 5.07 -4.66 -2.33
C PHE A 56 6.50 -4.84 -1.84
N LYS A 57 6.66 -5.51 -0.71
CA LYS A 57 7.98 -5.75 -0.11
C LYS A 57 8.13 -7.18 0.37
N LEU A 58 9.32 -7.74 0.18
CA LEU A 58 9.72 -9.07 0.67
C LEU A 58 11.23 -9.14 0.94
N ASN A 59 11.69 -10.22 1.58
CA ASN A 59 13.11 -10.39 1.86
C ASN A 59 13.90 -10.59 0.55
N VAL A 60 15.03 -9.90 0.40
CA VAL A 60 15.90 -9.94 -0.78
C VAL A 60 16.38 -11.36 -1.12
N LYS A 61 16.46 -12.25 -0.13
CA LYS A 61 16.81 -13.66 -0.37
C LYS A 61 15.87 -14.37 -1.35
N TYR A 62 14.62 -13.90 -1.46
CA TYR A 62 13.63 -14.44 -2.39
C TYR A 62 13.65 -13.77 -3.76
N ARG A 63 14.41 -12.69 -3.97
CA ARG A 63 14.43 -11.96 -5.24
C ARG A 63 14.75 -12.85 -6.45
N PRO A 64 15.73 -13.79 -6.41
CA PRO A 64 16.00 -14.65 -7.56
C PRO A 64 14.82 -15.53 -7.97
N VAL A 65 14.13 -16.16 -7.01
CA VAL A 65 12.97 -17.02 -7.29
C VAL A 65 11.76 -16.21 -7.75
N VAL A 66 11.55 -15.01 -7.16
CA VAL A 66 10.50 -14.08 -7.62
C VAL A 66 10.75 -13.63 -9.06
N GLN A 67 11.98 -13.22 -9.39
CA GLN A 67 12.32 -12.83 -10.77
C GLN A 67 12.11 -13.98 -11.76
N ALA A 68 12.49 -15.22 -11.38
CA ALA A 68 12.26 -16.39 -12.22
C ALA A 68 10.76 -16.66 -12.43
N ALA A 69 9.94 -16.51 -11.39
CA ALA A 69 8.49 -16.68 -11.48
C ALA A 69 7.84 -15.60 -12.37
N LEU A 70 8.17 -14.33 -12.14
CA LEU A 70 7.58 -13.21 -12.89
C LEU A 70 8.00 -13.21 -14.37
N LYS A 71 9.21 -13.67 -14.71
CA LYS A 71 9.64 -13.84 -16.10
C LYS A 71 8.78 -14.81 -16.90
N LYS A 72 8.16 -15.81 -16.24
CA LYS A 72 7.26 -16.78 -16.89
C LYS A 72 5.92 -16.18 -17.30
N LEU A 73 5.60 -14.95 -16.87
CA LEU A 73 4.35 -14.28 -17.18
C LEU A 73 4.39 -13.57 -18.55
N ALA A 74 5.55 -13.53 -19.20
CA ALA A 74 5.70 -13.05 -20.57
C ALA A 74 4.92 -13.94 -21.55
N PRO A 75 4.46 -13.39 -22.69
CA PRO A 75 4.66 -12.01 -23.14
C PRO A 75 3.64 -11.03 -22.57
N LYS A 76 2.59 -11.48 -21.86
CA LYS A 76 1.47 -10.61 -21.45
C LYS A 76 1.86 -9.65 -20.33
N PHE A 77 2.60 -10.13 -19.34
CA PHE A 77 3.13 -9.30 -18.26
C PHE A 77 4.65 -9.34 -18.33
N LEU A 78 5.27 -8.18 -18.20
CA LEU A 78 6.71 -8.00 -18.26
C LEU A 78 7.22 -7.57 -16.89
N THR A 79 8.45 -7.97 -16.59
CA THR A 79 9.14 -7.57 -15.37
C THR A 79 10.55 -7.09 -15.70
N ILE A 80 11.02 -6.11 -14.95
CA ILE A 80 12.39 -5.60 -15.08
C ILE A 80 13.02 -5.39 -13.72
N LYS A 81 14.31 -5.72 -13.65
CA LYS A 81 15.17 -5.41 -12.51
C LYS A 81 15.64 -3.98 -12.60
N TRP A 82 15.41 -3.18 -11.56
CA TRP A 82 15.87 -1.78 -11.52
C TRP A 82 16.52 -1.44 -10.17
N GLY A 83 17.85 -1.48 -10.14
CA GLY A 83 18.62 -1.19 -8.93
C GLY A 83 18.22 -2.09 -7.74
N GLY A 84 17.64 -1.48 -6.71
CA GLY A 84 17.21 -2.13 -5.47
C GLY A 84 15.81 -2.76 -5.49
N HIS A 85 15.02 -2.56 -6.55
CA HIS A 85 13.65 -3.08 -6.67
C HIS A 85 13.40 -3.65 -8.06
N ASP A 86 12.25 -4.32 -8.24
CA ASP A 86 11.80 -4.84 -9.53
C ASP A 86 10.42 -4.23 -9.86
N LYS A 87 10.10 -4.12 -11.15
CA LYS A 87 8.78 -3.67 -11.62
C LYS A 87 8.04 -4.82 -12.28
N LEU A 88 6.71 -4.85 -12.16
CA LEU A 88 5.82 -5.74 -12.90
C LEU A 88 4.70 -4.91 -13.55
N TYR A 89 4.50 -5.10 -14.85
CA TYR A 89 3.59 -4.30 -15.67
C TYR A 89 3.05 -5.11 -16.85
N PHE A 90 2.01 -4.62 -17.53
CA PHE A 90 1.55 -5.24 -18.77
C PHE A 90 2.55 -4.96 -19.90
N ALA A 91 2.68 -5.87 -20.86
CA ALA A 91 3.29 -5.49 -22.13
C ALA A 91 2.64 -4.21 -22.67
N PRO A 92 3.44 -3.21 -23.09
CA PRO A 92 2.92 -1.90 -23.43
C PRO A 92 1.93 -1.98 -24.59
N PHE A 93 0.95 -1.09 -24.60
CA PHE A 93 0.09 -0.91 -25.76
C PHE A 93 0.94 -0.65 -27.02
N ASN A 94 0.50 -1.22 -28.15
CA ASN A 94 1.05 -0.86 -29.47
C ASN A 94 0.88 0.64 -29.72
N ALA A 95 1.83 1.24 -30.44
CA ALA A 95 1.79 2.68 -30.73
C ALA A 95 0.52 3.13 -31.51
N SER A 96 -0.11 2.22 -32.25
CA SER A 96 -1.37 2.46 -32.97
C SER A 96 -2.64 2.29 -32.11
N THR A 97 -2.52 1.82 -30.87
CA THR A 97 -3.68 1.61 -30.00
C THR A 97 -4.25 2.94 -29.54
N ILE A 98 -5.55 3.15 -29.76
CA ILE A 98 -6.28 4.29 -29.20
C ILE A 98 -6.57 3.99 -27.72
N VAL A 99 -5.87 4.69 -26.82
CA VAL A 99 -6.01 4.54 -25.38
C VAL A 99 -7.10 5.49 -24.86
N THR A 100 -8.03 4.94 -24.06
CA THR A 100 -9.14 5.67 -23.44
C THR A 100 -9.01 5.61 -21.91
N PRO A 101 -9.78 6.42 -21.15
CA PRO A 101 -9.83 6.31 -19.69
C PRO A 101 -10.27 4.94 -19.15
N ASN A 102 -10.84 4.06 -19.98
CA ASN A 102 -11.26 2.70 -19.62
C ASN A 102 -10.30 1.61 -20.12
N SER A 103 -9.26 1.97 -20.89
CA SER A 103 -8.30 1.00 -21.42
C SER A 103 -7.49 0.35 -20.30
N ILE A 104 -7.39 -0.98 -20.34
CA ILE A 104 -6.66 -1.80 -19.36
C ILE A 104 -5.33 -2.23 -19.98
N GLY A 105 -4.23 -1.91 -19.32
CA GLY A 105 -2.87 -2.17 -19.79
C GLY A 105 -1.94 -1.01 -19.44
N SER A 106 -0.66 -1.19 -19.77
CA SER A 106 0.39 -0.23 -19.47
C SER A 106 0.80 0.53 -20.74
N GLN A 107 1.12 1.80 -20.59
CA GLN A 107 1.63 2.69 -21.63
C GLN A 107 3.15 2.78 -21.53
N ALA A 108 3.86 2.65 -22.65
CA ALA A 108 5.31 2.84 -22.68
C ALA A 108 5.69 4.26 -22.24
N ILE A 109 6.72 4.38 -21.40
CA ILE A 109 7.15 5.67 -20.84
C ILE A 109 8.46 6.11 -21.51
N GLY A 110 8.35 6.71 -22.69
CA GLY A 110 9.48 7.33 -23.39
C GLY A 110 10.73 6.46 -23.44
N ARG A 111 11.81 6.92 -22.77
CA ARG A 111 13.14 6.27 -22.76
C ARG A 111 13.28 5.13 -21.74
N TYR A 112 12.28 4.86 -20.91
CA TYR A 112 12.40 3.89 -19.85
C TYR A 112 12.07 2.48 -20.37
N PRO A 113 12.79 1.45 -19.92
CA PRO A 113 12.58 0.07 -20.34
C PRO A 113 11.37 -0.61 -19.66
N TRP A 114 10.40 0.17 -19.19
CA TRP A 114 9.14 -0.29 -18.58
C TRP A 114 7.96 0.58 -19.01
N ALA A 115 6.76 0.11 -18.69
CA ALA A 115 5.50 0.79 -18.98
C ALA A 115 4.69 1.03 -17.70
N TRP A 116 3.85 2.06 -17.69
CA TRP A 116 3.00 2.43 -16.54
C TRP A 116 1.51 2.38 -16.93
N PRO A 117 0.58 1.92 -16.07
CA PRO A 117 0.76 1.55 -14.66
C PRO A 117 1.61 0.31 -14.42
N PHE A 118 2.27 0.27 -13.26
CA PHE A 118 3.09 -0.85 -12.79
C PHE A 118 2.91 -1.06 -11.29
N ILE A 119 3.36 -2.21 -10.79
CA ILE A 119 3.62 -2.39 -9.36
C ILE A 119 5.14 -2.38 -9.13
N ASP A 120 5.57 -1.79 -8.03
CA ASP A 120 6.94 -1.82 -7.54
C ASP A 120 7.11 -2.92 -6.47
N ILE A 121 8.19 -3.68 -6.62
CA ILE A 121 8.54 -4.80 -5.75
C ILE A 121 9.86 -4.46 -5.07
N PHE A 122 9.75 -3.90 -3.88
CA PHE A 122 10.87 -3.56 -3.01
C PHE A 122 11.37 -4.76 -2.24
N TYR A 123 12.59 -4.64 -1.73
CA TYR A 123 13.21 -5.67 -0.93
C TYR A 123 13.73 -5.12 0.39
N TYR A 124 13.77 -5.98 1.40
CA TYR A 124 14.49 -5.73 2.64
C TYR A 124 15.53 -6.82 2.89
N GLU A 125 16.51 -6.51 3.74
CA GLU A 125 17.47 -7.49 4.24
C GLU A 125 17.54 -7.42 5.77
N GLU A 126 17.84 -8.57 6.38
CA GLU A 126 18.12 -8.65 7.81
C GLU A 126 19.58 -8.27 8.02
N TYR A 127 19.84 -7.23 8.80
CA TYR A 127 21.21 -6.78 9.05
C TYR A 127 21.71 -7.17 10.44
N GLN A 128 20.80 -7.50 11.36
CA GLN A 128 21.02 -8.02 12.71
C GLN A 128 19.82 -8.89 13.13
N PRO A 129 19.97 -9.79 14.12
CA PRO A 129 18.85 -10.59 14.61
C PRO A 129 17.64 -9.73 14.98
N ASN A 130 16.47 -10.07 14.44
CA ASN A 130 15.19 -9.35 14.64
C ASN A 130 15.09 -7.95 14.00
N PHE A 131 16.06 -7.49 13.21
CA PHE A 131 16.03 -6.17 12.58
C PHE A 131 16.24 -6.24 11.06
N GLY A 132 15.33 -5.56 10.35
CA GLY A 132 15.38 -5.39 8.90
C GLY A 132 15.77 -3.98 8.50
N ARG A 133 16.30 -3.85 7.29
CA ARG A 133 16.50 -2.56 6.60
C ARG A 133 16.11 -2.65 5.13
N ASN A 134 15.79 -1.52 4.52
CA ASN A 134 15.54 -1.49 3.08
C ASN A 134 16.80 -1.96 2.32
N TYR A 135 16.60 -2.84 1.34
CA TYR A 135 17.68 -3.33 0.51
C TYR A 135 18.23 -2.18 -0.36
N ARG A 136 19.55 -1.95 -0.28
CA ARG A 136 20.26 -0.82 -0.91
C ARG A 136 19.85 0.57 -0.40
N ASP A 137 19.15 0.66 0.73
CA ASP A 137 18.92 1.90 1.47
C ASP A 137 19.09 1.65 2.98
N PRO A 138 20.32 1.73 3.51
CA PRO A 138 20.61 1.37 4.90
C PRO A 138 20.07 2.39 5.91
N SER A 139 19.53 3.52 5.46
CA SER A 139 18.99 4.58 6.33
C SER A 139 17.66 4.18 6.99
N ARG A 140 16.93 3.25 6.38
CA ARG A 140 15.59 2.82 6.83
C ARG A 140 15.67 1.48 7.54
N LYS A 141 15.57 1.50 8.86
CA LYS A 141 15.66 0.34 9.74
C LYS A 141 14.38 0.18 10.55
N TYR A 142 13.98 -1.06 10.80
CA TYR A 142 12.77 -1.38 11.55
C TYR A 142 12.90 -2.76 12.20
N PRO A 143 12.26 -2.99 13.36
CA PRO A 143 12.20 -4.31 13.96
C PRO A 143 11.29 -5.22 13.15
N LEU A 144 11.70 -6.47 12.92
CA LEU A 144 10.92 -7.45 12.18
C LEU A 144 9.63 -7.84 12.92
N SER A 145 9.56 -7.62 14.24
CA SER A 145 8.35 -7.80 15.05
C SER A 145 7.24 -6.79 14.74
N ASP A 146 7.55 -5.67 14.09
CA ASP A 146 6.53 -4.74 13.58
C ASP A 146 5.90 -5.26 12.28
N ILE A 147 6.59 -6.18 11.59
CA ILE A 147 6.13 -6.77 10.33
C ILE A 147 5.43 -8.10 10.61
N PHE A 148 6.11 -9.00 11.31
CA PHE A 148 5.69 -10.40 11.44
C PHE A 148 5.07 -10.75 12.81
N PRO A 149 4.16 -11.74 12.87
CA PRO A 149 3.52 -12.39 11.71
C PRO A 149 2.67 -11.39 10.92
N LEU A 150 2.58 -11.59 9.59
CA LEU A 150 1.75 -10.72 8.76
C LEU A 150 0.28 -10.79 9.18
N THR A 151 -0.41 -9.68 9.01
CA THR A 151 -1.87 -9.58 9.12
C THR A 151 -2.48 -9.31 7.75
N TYR A 152 -3.80 -9.23 7.65
CA TYR A 152 -4.47 -8.85 6.41
C TYR A 152 -5.27 -7.57 6.64
N ARG A 153 -5.20 -6.66 5.68
CA ARG A 153 -5.96 -5.40 5.67
C ARG A 153 -6.70 -5.22 4.35
N PRO A 154 -7.84 -4.51 4.34
CA PRO A 154 -8.57 -4.25 3.10
C PRO A 154 -7.81 -3.28 2.20
N PHE A 155 -7.92 -3.52 0.91
CA PHE A 155 -7.41 -2.65 -0.15
C PHE A 155 -8.31 -2.80 -1.39
N GLY A 156 -9.24 -1.86 -1.53
CA GLY A 156 -10.26 -1.90 -2.57
C GLY A 156 -11.12 -3.16 -2.44
N LYS A 157 -11.08 -4.01 -3.46
CA LYS A 157 -11.85 -5.27 -3.52
C LYS A 157 -11.13 -6.47 -2.89
N GLN A 158 -9.92 -6.27 -2.37
CA GLN A 158 -9.06 -7.35 -1.93
C GLN A 158 -8.64 -7.19 -0.47
N TRP A 159 -8.18 -8.29 0.10
CA TRP A 159 -7.40 -8.30 1.34
C TRP A 159 -5.95 -8.62 0.98
N LEU A 160 -5.01 -7.84 1.52
CA LEU A 160 -3.59 -7.95 1.23
C LEU A 160 -2.77 -8.19 2.51
N PRO A 161 -1.74 -9.06 2.47
CA PRO A 161 -0.81 -9.22 3.57
C PRO A 161 -0.17 -7.88 3.93
N SER A 162 -0.14 -7.56 5.21
CA SER A 162 0.28 -6.27 5.75
C SER A 162 1.11 -6.48 7.02
N PRO A 163 2.04 -5.55 7.35
CA PRO A 163 2.74 -5.57 8.63
C PRO A 163 1.79 -5.64 9.82
N LYS A 164 2.17 -6.39 10.87
CA LYS A 164 1.42 -6.48 12.14
C LYS A 164 1.18 -5.11 12.77
N ARG A 165 2.19 -4.24 12.74
CA ARG A 165 2.19 -2.89 13.33
C ARG A 165 2.37 -1.85 12.22
N PRO A 166 1.34 -1.64 11.39
CA PRO A 166 1.47 -0.92 10.13
C PRO A 166 1.76 0.58 10.31
N VAL A 167 1.29 1.23 11.39
CA VAL A 167 1.64 2.62 11.67
C VAL A 167 3.10 2.75 12.09
N SER A 168 3.58 1.88 12.97
CA SER A 168 4.98 1.89 13.43
C SER A 168 5.92 1.62 12.26
N PHE A 169 5.59 0.65 11.40
CA PHE A 169 6.34 0.40 10.18
C PHE A 169 6.36 1.63 9.25
N LEU A 170 5.20 2.23 8.95
CA LEU A 170 5.16 3.45 8.11
C LEU A 170 5.91 4.64 8.72
N LYS A 171 5.92 4.80 10.06
CA LYS A 171 6.73 5.83 10.73
C LYS A 171 8.24 5.62 10.50
N SER A 172 8.71 4.38 10.34
CA SER A 172 10.10 4.13 9.95
C SER A 172 10.41 4.60 8.52
N CYS A 173 9.42 4.52 7.62
CA CYS A 173 9.52 4.91 6.22
C CYS A 173 9.35 6.42 6.00
N TYR A 174 8.35 7.04 6.62
CA TYR A 174 7.98 8.45 6.39
C TYR A 174 8.44 9.38 7.53
N GLY A 175 8.91 8.83 8.65
CA GLY A 175 9.26 9.58 9.85
C GLY A 175 8.05 9.87 10.74
N THR A 176 8.30 10.56 11.85
CA THR A 176 7.27 10.94 12.84
C THR A 176 6.83 12.40 12.74
N LYS A 177 7.46 13.18 11.85
CA LYS A 177 7.19 14.61 11.64
C LYS A 177 6.21 14.88 10.51
N GLU A 178 5.71 13.83 9.85
CA GLU A 178 4.77 14.02 8.74
C GLU A 178 3.44 14.60 9.26
N THR A 179 3.15 15.81 8.81
CA THR A 179 1.89 16.50 9.08
C THR A 179 1.10 16.63 7.78
N GLY A 180 -0.19 16.29 7.83
CA GLY A 180 -1.09 16.39 6.69
C GLY A 180 -0.96 15.27 5.66
N CYS A 181 -1.57 15.51 4.52
CA CYS A 181 -1.68 14.60 3.40
C CYS A 181 -0.74 15.07 2.31
N ARG A 182 0.27 14.23 2.03
CA ARG A 182 1.39 14.54 1.14
C ARG A 182 1.20 13.85 -0.21
N SER A 183 1.54 14.55 -1.29
CA SER A 183 1.66 13.96 -2.62
C SER A 183 3.03 13.28 -2.80
N HIS A 184 3.11 12.32 -3.72
CA HIS A 184 4.37 11.72 -4.11
C HIS A 184 5.30 12.79 -4.72
N HIS A 185 6.60 12.64 -4.46
CA HIS A 185 7.66 13.49 -5.00
C HIS A 185 8.11 13.05 -6.40
N TRP A 186 7.59 11.92 -6.87
CA TRP A 186 7.84 11.32 -8.16
C TRP A 186 6.49 11.05 -8.83
N SER A 187 6.38 11.32 -10.12
CA SER A 187 5.22 10.93 -10.92
C SER A 187 5.61 9.73 -11.75
N HIS A 188 5.04 8.56 -11.45
CA HIS A 188 5.35 7.33 -12.18
C HIS A 188 4.83 7.38 -13.62
N ALA A 189 3.68 8.02 -13.84
CA ALA A 189 3.15 8.25 -15.19
C ALA A 189 4.09 9.03 -16.13
N MET A 190 4.92 9.93 -15.58
CA MET A 190 5.88 10.75 -16.34
C MET A 190 7.34 10.33 -16.11
N GLU A 191 7.55 9.38 -15.21
CA GLU A 191 8.85 8.97 -14.65
C GLU A 191 9.81 10.14 -14.40
N SER A 192 9.30 11.13 -13.67
CA SER A 192 10.01 12.37 -13.35
C SER A 192 9.64 12.94 -11.98
N GLY A 193 10.55 13.75 -11.43
CA GLY A 193 10.35 14.42 -10.16
C GLY A 193 9.20 15.42 -10.23
N LYS A 194 8.47 15.53 -9.11
CA LYS A 194 7.36 16.46 -8.94
C LYS A 194 7.51 17.21 -7.62
N MET A 195 7.14 18.49 -7.63
CA MET A 195 7.00 19.24 -6.39
C MET A 195 6.01 18.58 -5.44
N ILE A 196 6.45 18.37 -4.20
CA ILE A 196 5.60 17.82 -3.14
C ILE A 196 4.56 18.87 -2.76
N VAL A 197 3.29 18.46 -2.77
CA VAL A 197 2.19 19.22 -2.22
C VAL A 197 1.80 18.59 -0.89
N VAL A 198 1.69 19.41 0.15
CA VAL A 198 1.18 18.99 1.46
C VAL A 198 -0.10 19.78 1.71
N GLU A 199 -1.19 19.07 2.02
CA GLU A 199 -2.47 19.67 2.36
C GLU A 199 -2.98 19.14 3.70
N ASN A 200 -3.77 19.92 4.41
CA ASN A 200 -4.47 19.44 5.59
C ASN A 200 -5.45 18.32 5.20
N CYS A 201 -5.22 17.11 5.69
CA CYS A 201 -6.06 15.96 5.37
C CYS A 201 -7.55 16.19 5.67
N ARG A 202 -7.91 17.04 6.64
CA ARG A 202 -9.32 17.39 6.91
C ARG A 202 -10.00 18.07 5.73
N LYS A 203 -9.27 18.90 4.97
CA LYS A 203 -9.82 19.50 3.75
C LYS A 203 -10.10 18.45 2.67
N LEU A 204 -9.33 17.37 2.67
CA LEU A 204 -9.47 16.26 1.72
C LEU A 204 -10.58 15.28 2.13
N MET A 205 -10.92 15.18 3.42
CA MET A 205 -12.05 14.37 3.89
C MET A 205 -13.38 14.76 3.23
N ARG A 206 -13.57 16.04 2.88
CA ARG A 206 -14.77 16.50 2.16
C ARG A 206 -14.90 15.87 0.77
N LYS A 207 -13.79 15.40 0.18
CA LYS A 207 -13.74 14.86 -1.18
C LYS A 207 -13.54 13.34 -1.21
N PHE A 208 -12.81 12.80 -0.24
CA PHE A 208 -12.43 11.40 -0.22
C PHE A 208 -12.76 10.79 1.14
N PRO A 209 -13.20 9.51 1.18
CA PRO A 209 -13.40 8.83 2.45
C PRO A 209 -12.09 8.66 3.22
N PHE A 210 -12.16 8.78 4.55
CA PHE A 210 -11.02 8.57 5.44
C PHE A 210 -11.38 7.63 6.58
N VAL A 211 -10.38 6.85 6.99
CA VAL A 211 -10.50 5.98 8.15
C VAL A 211 -10.38 6.80 9.43
N GLN A 212 -11.29 6.50 10.36
CA GLN A 212 -11.16 6.86 11.77
C GLN A 212 -11.11 5.58 12.62
N ARG A 213 -10.09 5.49 13.48
CA ARG A 213 -9.89 4.36 14.38
C ARG A 213 -10.53 4.59 15.74
N CYS A 214 -11.13 3.53 16.27
CA CYS A 214 -11.77 3.50 17.57
C CYS A 214 -11.36 2.24 18.32
N ARG A 215 -11.08 2.38 19.62
CA ARG A 215 -10.84 1.22 20.49
C ARG A 215 -12.10 0.37 20.57
N VAL A 216 -11.92 -0.95 20.59
CA VAL A 216 -13.02 -1.88 20.80
C VAL A 216 -13.54 -1.76 22.24
N PRO A 217 -14.86 -1.75 22.46
CA PRO A 217 -15.43 -1.68 23.80
C PRO A 217 -15.07 -2.89 24.67
N LYS A 218 -14.78 -2.67 25.96
CA LYS A 218 -14.41 -3.74 26.92
C LYS A 218 -15.47 -4.85 27.03
N ARG A 219 -16.75 -4.53 26.86
CA ARG A 219 -17.85 -5.51 26.92
C ARG A 219 -17.82 -6.49 25.75
N GLU A 220 -17.35 -6.05 24.58
CA GLU A 220 -17.24 -6.88 23.38
C GLU A 220 -15.92 -7.65 23.33
N SER A 221 -14.94 -7.28 24.16
CA SER A 221 -13.62 -7.89 24.13
C SER A 221 -13.54 -9.25 24.83
N ARG A 222 -14.60 -9.74 25.52
CA ARG A 222 -14.62 -11.04 26.25
C ARG A 222 -13.29 -11.37 26.98
N GLY A 223 -12.69 -10.39 27.67
CA GLY A 223 -11.38 -10.53 28.34
C GLY A 223 -10.13 -10.40 27.46
N ARG A 224 -10.23 -10.46 26.13
CA ARG A 224 -9.16 -10.16 25.14
C ARG A 224 -9.14 -8.66 24.80
N SER A 225 -8.86 -7.81 25.78
CA SER A 225 -8.91 -6.34 25.62
C SER A 225 -7.69 -5.73 24.91
N SER A 226 -6.59 -6.47 24.80
CA SER A 226 -5.39 -6.04 24.07
C SER A 226 -5.41 -6.61 22.65
N GLY A 227 -5.39 -5.74 21.64
CA GLY A 227 -5.07 -6.15 20.27
C GLY A 227 -6.22 -6.16 19.27
N LEU A 228 -7.36 -5.49 19.51
CA LEU A 228 -8.38 -5.26 18.48
C LEU A 228 -8.67 -3.76 18.29
N CYS A 229 -8.95 -3.36 17.06
CA CYS A 229 -9.34 -1.99 16.71
C CYS A 229 -10.50 -1.99 15.71
N ASP A 230 -11.47 -1.11 15.94
CA ASP A 230 -12.50 -0.80 14.95
C ASP A 230 -12.01 0.32 14.04
N GLU A 231 -12.11 0.11 12.73
CA GLU A 231 -11.79 1.12 11.73
C GLU A 231 -13.07 1.46 10.96
N TYR A 232 -13.47 2.73 11.01
CA TYR A 232 -14.65 3.26 10.33
C TYR A 232 -14.19 4.06 9.12
N LEU A 233 -14.60 3.65 7.91
CA LEU A 233 -14.41 4.47 6.73
C LEU A 233 -15.54 5.49 6.65
N LEU A 234 -15.21 6.77 6.78
CA LEU A 234 -16.17 7.87 6.82
C LEU A 234 -16.14 8.66 5.53
N ASN A 235 -17.31 9.02 4.99
CA ASN A 235 -17.40 9.97 3.88
C ASN A 235 -17.25 11.43 4.36
N GLY A 236 -17.33 12.40 3.45
CA GLY A 236 -17.17 13.82 3.76
C GLY A 236 -18.26 14.47 4.63
N HIS A 237 -19.33 13.73 4.94
CA HIS A 237 -20.38 14.13 5.88
C HIS A 237 -20.22 13.44 7.25
N GLY A 238 -19.23 12.56 7.40
CA GLY A 238 -19.01 11.75 8.59
C GLY A 238 -19.91 10.54 8.69
N HIS A 239 -20.63 10.17 7.63
CA HIS A 239 -21.38 8.92 7.58
C HIS A 239 -20.43 7.75 7.39
N VAL A 240 -20.71 6.66 8.10
CA VAL A 240 -19.97 5.40 7.97
C VAL A 240 -20.33 4.77 6.64
N ILE A 241 -19.35 4.63 5.75
CA ILE A 241 -19.46 3.81 4.53
C ILE A 241 -19.42 2.34 4.93
N HIS A 242 -18.43 1.97 5.74
CA HIS A 242 -18.32 0.65 6.33
C HIS A 242 -17.45 0.66 7.58
N LYS A 243 -17.55 -0.42 8.36
CA LYS A 243 -16.77 -0.70 9.56
C LYS A 243 -16.07 -2.03 9.40
N ILE A 244 -14.81 -2.10 9.80
CA ILE A 244 -14.09 -3.36 9.99
C ILE A 244 -13.55 -3.44 11.43
N ARG A 245 -13.28 -4.67 11.87
CA ARG A 245 -12.59 -4.94 13.13
C ARG A 245 -11.37 -5.81 12.83
N LEU A 246 -10.20 -5.32 13.22
CA LEU A 246 -8.93 -5.96 12.89
C LEU A 246 -8.08 -6.18 14.15
N PRO A 247 -7.21 -7.21 14.15
CA PRO A 247 -6.16 -7.32 15.14
C PRO A 247 -5.16 -6.17 14.98
N LEU A 248 -5.04 -5.33 16.00
CA LEU A 248 -4.16 -4.16 16.01
C LEU A 248 -3.80 -3.79 17.44
N ASP A 249 -2.51 -3.57 17.70
CA ASP A 249 -2.00 -3.24 19.04
C ASP A 249 -2.62 -1.94 19.57
N ALA A 250 -2.66 -1.78 20.91
CA ALA A 250 -3.40 -0.68 21.53
C ALA A 250 -2.83 0.71 21.21
N ASP A 251 -1.50 0.81 21.05
CA ASP A 251 -0.79 2.02 20.65
C ASP A 251 -1.00 2.34 19.17
N GLU A 252 -1.02 1.32 18.32
CA GLU A 252 -1.36 1.42 16.91
C GLU A 252 -2.79 1.96 16.73
N CYS A 253 -3.77 1.37 17.42
CA CYS A 253 -5.17 1.78 17.37
C CYS A 253 -5.40 3.20 17.90
N ALA A 254 -4.66 3.61 18.93
CA ALA A 254 -4.75 4.95 19.51
C ALA A 254 -4.06 6.04 18.67
N SER A 255 -3.19 5.66 17.74
CA SER A 255 -2.40 6.59 16.95
C SER A 255 -3.27 7.46 16.03
N SER A 256 -2.98 8.76 15.99
CA SER A 256 -3.59 9.70 15.04
C SER A 256 -2.89 9.73 13.68
N PHE A 257 -1.75 9.05 13.53
CA PHE A 257 -1.03 9.02 12.26
C PHE A 257 -1.87 8.37 11.16
N TYR A 258 -1.74 8.93 9.96
CA TYR A 258 -2.29 8.39 8.71
C TYR A 258 -3.82 8.26 8.64
N THR A 259 -4.53 8.77 9.64
CA THR A 259 -5.99 8.76 9.74
C THR A 259 -6.49 10.17 10.03
N VAL A 260 -7.80 10.41 9.91
CA VAL A 260 -8.37 11.72 10.22
C VAL A 260 -9.63 11.55 11.05
N ARG A 261 -9.76 12.37 12.10
CA ARG A 261 -10.98 12.43 12.90
C ARG A 261 -12.01 13.34 12.22
N HIS A 262 -13.21 12.82 12.00
CA HIS A 262 -14.34 13.60 11.54
C HIS A 262 -15.06 14.25 12.73
N GLU A 263 -15.40 15.53 12.64
CA GLU A 263 -15.99 16.28 13.75
C GLU A 263 -17.39 15.81 14.12
N SER A 264 -18.18 15.37 13.13
CA SER A 264 -19.52 14.80 13.36
C SER A 264 -19.53 13.34 13.81
N PHE A 265 -18.41 12.61 13.72
CA PHE A 265 -18.37 11.20 14.08
C PHE A 265 -17.68 10.98 15.43
N LYS A 266 -18.41 10.40 16.37
CA LYS A 266 -17.88 9.98 17.67
C LYS A 266 -17.71 8.47 17.67
N CYS A 267 -16.53 8.01 18.10
CA CYS A 267 -16.35 6.60 18.39
C CYS A 267 -17.45 6.16 19.37
N PRO A 268 -18.09 4.99 19.15
CA PRO A 268 -19.05 4.44 20.09
C PRO A 268 -18.47 4.44 21.51
N ARG A 269 -19.11 5.18 22.42
CA ARG A 269 -18.77 5.17 23.84
C ARG A 269 -19.58 4.04 24.50
N TYR A 270 -18.91 3.26 25.33
CA TYR A 270 -19.54 2.37 26.30
C TYR A 270 -18.89 2.60 27.65
#